data_AF-A0A257WRW3-F1
#
_entry.id   AF-A0A257WRW3-F1
#
_cell.length_a   1.000
_cell.length_b   1.000
_cell.length_c   1.000
_cell.angle_alpha   90.00
_cell.angle_beta   90.00
_cell.angle_gamma   90.00
#
_symmetry.space_group_name_H-M   'P 1'
#
loop_
_entity.id
_entity.type
_entity.pdbx_description
1 polymer ?
#
loop_
_entity_poly.entity_id
_entity_poly.type
_entity_poly.pdbx_seq_one_letter_code
_entity_poly.pdbx_strand_id
1 'polypeptide(L)'
;LTQQKYNDAAVKQFFRKAASEGKPAVVVFNQCELPDDEAYWPLWIKTFCHETGVAPLYIYLAPNDRKAAESIALGFLERVWAGSEPTGHRETASDAENSGAGECGNGAVRLQEVFARLRFDEIKLQSLHGALRIIADDRAGLPTYLREVSVRSSEFRAAAEVLTAHELAEVDDWPTPPGPLLVSEVRRWWAAHRQGWSAQVHGVYDTIGETILTPFRWARDWAQGPPKPPWQAYREGEWNAIVRAVGKVYTKLEWLADLGQPLLKERIEQRLTGTSRAELLRNLESEHQAFDLEGLLASTVATELQSFRRENPQLFQWIQRVDEATAAARPMLTIVLGITGVGLPVGEAAAHLASQSLMQGAMHVAGDVMVGTATATVGESAISATASSGAGYIQAKFHRLQEAFSAHRAQWLAMRLETELLGSLTSELQTAARVTRSSEFEDVTRLLQIWQKHL
;
A
#
# COMPACT_ATOMS: atom_id res chain seq x y z
N LEU A 1 -29.38 43.52 -23.25
CA LEU A 1 -30.17 42.51 -23.98
C LEU A 1 -30.87 43.21 -25.13
N THR A 2 -30.71 42.70 -26.36
CA THR A 2 -31.60 43.02 -27.49
C THR A 2 -32.58 41.86 -27.65
N GLN A 3 -33.68 42.05 -28.39
CA GLN A 3 -34.72 41.02 -28.58
C GLN A 3 -34.18 39.66 -29.06
N GLN A 4 -33.07 39.66 -29.82
CA GLN A 4 -32.42 38.46 -30.32
C GLN A 4 -31.50 37.79 -29.28
N LYS A 5 -30.86 38.54 -28.37
CA LYS A 5 -29.79 38.02 -27.50
C LYS A 5 -30.27 37.32 -26.24
N TYR A 6 -31.45 37.64 -25.71
CA TYR A 6 -31.97 36.92 -24.53
C TYR A 6 -32.56 35.55 -24.89
N ASN A 7 -32.87 35.33 -26.17
CA ASN A 7 -33.34 34.04 -26.69
C ASN A 7 -32.23 33.05 -27.05
N ASP A 8 -30.96 33.48 -26.94
CA ASP A 8 -29.79 32.64 -27.17
C ASP A 8 -29.66 31.55 -26.10
N ALA A 9 -29.49 30.30 -26.52
CA ALA A 9 -29.38 29.15 -25.64
C ALA A 9 -28.15 29.21 -24.71
N ALA A 10 -27.02 29.74 -25.19
CA ALA A 10 -25.80 29.88 -24.39
C ALA A 10 -25.98 30.95 -23.31
N VAL A 11 -26.67 32.05 -23.63
CA VAL A 11 -27.01 33.10 -22.67
C VAL A 11 -27.96 32.55 -21.59
N LYS A 12 -28.99 31.79 -21.99
CA LYS A 12 -29.91 31.14 -21.04
C LYS A 12 -29.17 30.16 -20.13
N GLN A 13 -28.28 29.34 -20.68
CA GLN A 13 -27.50 28.37 -19.88
C GLN A 13 -26.58 29.07 -18.88
N PHE A 14 -25.90 30.14 -19.30
CA PHE A 14 -25.06 30.95 -18.41
C PHE A 14 -25.86 31.50 -17.23
N PHE A 15 -27.01 32.13 -17.50
CA PHE A 15 -27.82 32.74 -16.45
C PHE A 15 -28.55 31.73 -15.57
N ARG A 16 -28.91 30.54 -16.09
CA ARG A 16 -29.38 29.42 -15.25
C ARG A 16 -28.32 28.99 -14.23
N LYS A 17 -27.07 28.89 -14.68
CA LYS A 17 -25.97 28.54 -13.78
C LYS A 17 -25.75 29.64 -12.75
N ALA A 18 -25.72 30.90 -13.18
CA ALA A 18 -25.60 32.05 -12.28
C ALA A 18 -26.72 32.10 -11.22
N ALA A 19 -27.98 31.87 -11.63
CA ALA A 19 -29.12 31.80 -10.72
C ALA A 19 -28.98 30.64 -9.72
N SER A 20 -28.57 29.45 -10.18
CA SER A 20 -28.34 28.29 -9.30
C SER A 20 -27.26 28.55 -8.24
N GLU A 21 -26.26 29.37 -8.58
CA GLU A 21 -25.17 29.82 -7.70
C GLU A 21 -25.54 31.04 -6.85
N GLY A 22 -26.78 31.55 -6.95
CA GLY A 22 -27.22 32.73 -6.21
C GLY A 22 -26.51 34.03 -6.62
N LYS A 23 -25.91 34.07 -7.81
CA LYS A 23 -25.21 35.26 -8.31
C LYS A 23 -26.23 36.35 -8.65
N PRO A 24 -26.06 37.58 -8.12
CA PRO A 24 -26.94 38.68 -8.48
C PRO A 24 -26.73 39.09 -9.93
N ALA A 25 -27.81 39.53 -10.57
CA ALA A 25 -27.79 40.01 -11.94
C ALA A 25 -28.37 41.42 -12.04
N VAL A 26 -27.76 42.24 -12.90
CA VAL A 26 -28.33 43.51 -13.35
C VAL A 26 -28.72 43.34 -14.81
N VAL A 27 -29.94 43.70 -15.16
CA VAL A 27 -30.45 43.56 -16.53
C VAL A 27 -30.55 44.92 -17.18
N VAL A 28 -29.90 45.08 -18.32
CA VAL A 28 -29.99 46.27 -19.16
C VAL A 28 -30.62 45.88 -20.48
N PHE A 29 -31.79 46.41 -20.81
CA PHE A 29 -32.36 46.34 -22.15
C PHE A 29 -31.74 47.47 -22.98
N ASN A 30 -31.06 47.10 -24.07
CA ASN A 30 -30.26 48.03 -24.85
C ASN A 30 -30.97 48.36 -26.16
N GLN A 31 -30.83 49.61 -26.62
CA GLN A 31 -31.44 50.12 -27.86
C GLN A 31 -32.97 50.07 -27.83
N CYS A 32 -33.59 50.44 -26.71
CA CYS A 32 -35.05 50.56 -26.64
C CYS A 32 -35.52 51.78 -27.43
N GLU A 33 -36.53 51.61 -28.28
CA GLU A 33 -37.22 52.67 -29.00
C GLU A 33 -38.33 53.23 -28.10
N LEU A 34 -38.01 54.21 -27.25
CA LEU A 34 -38.98 54.81 -26.34
C LEU A 34 -39.70 56.00 -26.99
N PRO A 35 -41.01 56.16 -26.76
CA PRO A 35 -41.85 55.46 -25.78
C PRO A 35 -42.44 54.12 -26.25
N ASP A 36 -42.26 53.74 -27.51
CA ASP A 36 -42.96 52.60 -28.14
C ASP A 36 -42.65 51.25 -27.44
N ASP A 37 -41.41 51.07 -26.96
CA ASP A 37 -40.95 49.87 -26.26
C ASP A 37 -41.35 49.78 -24.77
N GLU A 38 -41.96 50.84 -24.21
CA GLU A 38 -42.29 50.91 -22.78
C GLU A 38 -43.28 49.81 -22.34
N ALA A 39 -44.20 49.42 -23.24
CA ALA A 39 -45.16 48.35 -22.96
C ALA A 39 -44.55 46.94 -23.03
N TYR A 40 -43.37 46.77 -23.65
CA TYR A 40 -42.81 45.46 -23.98
C TYR A 40 -41.71 44.99 -23.02
N TRP A 41 -40.97 45.90 -22.38
CA TRP A 41 -39.93 45.52 -21.42
C TRP A 41 -40.42 44.60 -20.28
N PRO A 42 -41.66 44.74 -19.74
CA PRO A 42 -42.16 43.83 -18.70
C PRO A 42 -42.30 42.40 -19.20
N LEU A 43 -42.66 42.22 -20.47
CA LEU A 43 -42.79 40.89 -21.09
C LEU A 43 -41.41 40.24 -21.29
N TRP A 44 -40.42 41.02 -21.72
CA TRP A 44 -39.07 40.53 -21.92
C TRP A 44 -38.43 40.08 -20.61
N ILE A 45 -38.55 40.88 -19.55
CA ILE A 45 -37.98 40.51 -18.25
C ILE A 45 -38.72 39.31 -17.63
N LYS A 46 -40.05 39.23 -17.78
CA LYS A 46 -40.82 38.05 -17.35
C LYS A 46 -40.31 36.77 -17.99
N THR A 47 -40.10 36.82 -19.31
CA THR A 47 -39.60 35.68 -20.09
C THR A 47 -38.20 35.30 -19.65
N PHE A 48 -37.30 36.29 -19.54
CA PHE A 48 -35.93 36.05 -19.08
C PHE A 48 -35.87 35.43 -17.69
N CYS A 49 -36.61 35.97 -16.71
CA CYS A 49 -36.65 35.42 -15.34
C CYS A 49 -37.25 34.01 -15.32
N HIS A 50 -38.32 33.76 -16.08
CA HIS A 50 -38.93 32.44 -16.16
C HIS A 50 -37.97 31.38 -16.76
N GLU A 51 -37.26 31.73 -17.83
CA GLU A 51 -36.39 30.78 -18.53
C GLU A 51 -35.04 30.54 -17.84
N THR A 52 -34.58 31.50 -17.04
CA THR A 52 -33.25 31.46 -16.40
C THR A 52 -33.31 31.25 -14.89
N GLY A 53 -34.44 31.53 -14.24
CA GLY A 53 -34.56 31.53 -12.78
C GLY A 53 -33.86 32.72 -12.11
N VAL A 54 -33.34 33.69 -12.87
CA VAL A 54 -32.69 34.87 -12.33
C VAL A 54 -33.71 35.81 -11.69
N ALA A 55 -33.41 36.29 -10.49
CA ALA A 55 -34.06 37.44 -9.87
C ALA A 55 -33.14 38.66 -10.03
N PRO A 56 -33.43 39.58 -10.98
CA PRO A 56 -32.58 40.74 -11.22
C PRO A 56 -32.65 41.73 -10.04
N LEU A 57 -31.50 42.26 -9.61
CA LEU A 57 -31.44 43.32 -8.59
C LEU A 57 -31.94 44.65 -9.13
N TYR A 58 -31.55 44.97 -10.35
CA TYR A 58 -31.89 46.23 -11.02
C TYR A 58 -32.17 45.99 -12.50
N ILE A 59 -33.10 46.77 -13.04
CA ILE A 59 -33.48 46.73 -14.46
C ILE A 59 -33.38 48.14 -15.02
N TYR A 60 -32.66 48.26 -16.13
CA TYR A 60 -32.45 49.52 -16.83
C TYR A 60 -32.86 49.41 -18.30
N LEU A 61 -33.52 50.46 -18.80
CA LEU A 61 -33.77 50.66 -20.23
C LEU A 61 -32.77 51.69 -20.76
N ALA A 62 -32.01 51.31 -21.78
CA ALA A 62 -31.08 52.20 -22.48
C ALA A 62 -31.70 52.60 -23.83
N PRO A 63 -32.05 53.88 -24.04
CA PRO A 63 -32.66 54.35 -25.27
C PRO A 63 -31.75 54.11 -26.50
N ASN A 64 -32.35 54.01 -27.67
CA ASN A 64 -31.62 53.96 -28.94
C ASN A 64 -31.10 55.35 -29.36
N ASP A 65 -30.12 55.87 -28.63
CA ASP A 65 -29.41 57.11 -28.98
C ASP A 65 -27.92 56.85 -29.22
N ARG A 66 -27.57 56.72 -30.50
CA ARG A 66 -26.19 56.48 -30.93
C ARG A 66 -25.24 57.62 -30.58
N LYS A 67 -25.68 58.88 -30.66
CA LYS A 67 -24.82 60.04 -30.39
C LYS A 67 -24.50 60.14 -28.90
N ALA A 68 -25.48 59.89 -28.05
CA ALA A 68 -25.29 59.85 -26.60
C ALA A 68 -24.42 58.64 -26.18
N ALA A 69 -24.58 57.49 -26.85
CA ALA A 69 -23.74 56.33 -26.59
C ALA A 69 -22.27 56.56 -26.98
N GLU A 70 -22.01 57.12 -28.17
CA GLU A 70 -20.65 57.43 -28.66
C GLU A 70 -19.95 58.51 -27.82
N SER A 71 -20.71 59.38 -27.14
CA SER A 71 -20.18 60.43 -26.25
C SER A 71 -20.20 60.06 -24.76
N ILE A 72 -20.55 58.81 -24.40
CA ILE A 72 -20.64 58.34 -22.99
C ILE A 72 -21.63 59.19 -22.16
N ALA A 73 -22.63 59.76 -22.82
CA ALA A 73 -23.68 60.58 -22.22
C ALA A 73 -25.05 59.88 -22.18
N LEU A 74 -25.11 58.60 -22.57
CA LEU A 74 -26.35 57.83 -22.61
C LEU A 74 -26.94 57.67 -21.20
N GLY A 75 -28.18 58.13 -21.05
CA GLY A 75 -28.98 57.99 -19.84
C GLY A 75 -29.66 56.62 -19.75
N PHE A 76 -29.74 56.05 -18.56
CA PHE A 76 -30.43 54.79 -18.30
C PHE A 76 -31.68 55.03 -17.46
N LEU A 77 -32.81 54.48 -17.88
CA LEU A 77 -34.07 54.60 -17.16
C LEU A 77 -34.26 53.39 -16.27
N GLU A 78 -34.31 53.60 -14.95
CA GLU A 78 -34.55 52.53 -13.99
C GLU A 78 -36.01 52.09 -14.01
N ARG A 79 -36.24 50.78 -13.88
CA ARG A 79 -37.58 50.19 -13.78
C ARG A 79 -37.65 49.24 -12.59
N VAL A 80 -38.79 49.26 -11.90
CA VAL A 80 -39.07 48.38 -10.77
C VAL A 80 -39.86 47.16 -11.29
N TRP A 81 -39.39 45.97 -10.96
CA TRP A 81 -40.06 44.72 -11.32
C TRP A 81 -40.70 44.08 -10.10
N ALA A 82 -42.01 43.79 -10.20
CA ALA A 82 -42.79 43.25 -9.09
C ALA A 82 -42.44 41.78 -8.74
N GLY A 83 -41.66 41.09 -9.58
CA GLY A 83 -41.22 39.71 -9.33
C GLY A 83 -39.90 39.58 -8.57
N SER A 84 -39.28 40.70 -8.18
CA SER A 84 -38.13 40.72 -7.27
C SER A 84 -38.69 40.79 -5.84
N GLU A 85 -38.49 39.75 -5.02
CA GLU A 85 -38.80 39.87 -3.60
C GLU A 85 -38.04 41.07 -3.02
N PRO A 86 -38.70 41.93 -2.22
CA PRO A 86 -38.03 43.05 -1.61
C PRO A 86 -37.01 42.51 -0.62
N THR A 87 -35.73 42.48 -1.03
CA THR A 87 -34.62 42.40 -0.08
C THR A 87 -34.79 43.59 0.85
N GLY A 88 -35.28 43.32 2.06
CA GLY A 88 -35.78 44.31 2.99
C GLY A 88 -34.70 45.23 3.50
N HIS A 89 -34.37 46.27 2.74
CA HIS A 89 -33.72 47.50 3.19
C HIS A 89 -34.05 48.62 2.20
N ARG A 90 -35.35 48.90 2.02
CA ARG A 90 -35.79 50.20 1.51
C ARG A 90 -36.21 51.00 2.73
N GLU A 91 -35.23 51.64 3.38
CA GLU A 91 -35.52 52.62 4.43
C GLU A 91 -36.46 53.67 3.83
N THR A 92 -37.63 53.72 4.45
CA THR A 92 -38.66 54.71 4.28
C THR A 92 -38.10 56.10 4.53
N ALA A 93 -37.81 56.83 3.45
CA ALA A 93 -37.93 58.29 3.48
C ALA A 93 -39.42 58.63 3.37
N SER A 94 -40.14 58.50 4.48
CA SER A 94 -41.46 59.08 4.65
C SER A 94 -41.27 60.59 4.83
N ASP A 95 -41.32 61.34 3.73
CA ASP A 95 -41.68 62.77 3.70
C ASP A 95 -41.91 63.16 2.22
N ALA A 96 -43.00 62.64 1.65
CA ALA A 96 -43.60 63.15 0.42
C ALA A 96 -45.05 62.64 0.26
N GLU A 97 -45.89 62.87 1.28
CA GLU A 97 -47.34 62.85 1.09
C GLU A 97 -47.79 64.14 0.38
N ASN A 98 -47.58 64.20 -0.94
CA ASN A 98 -48.47 64.88 -1.89
C ASN A 98 -47.86 64.81 -3.30
N SER A 99 -48.22 63.80 -4.07
CA SER A 99 -48.39 63.87 -5.54
C SER A 99 -48.99 62.56 -6.03
N GLY A 100 -49.92 62.67 -6.98
CA GLY A 100 -50.84 61.63 -7.40
C GLY A 100 -50.23 60.39 -8.06
N ALA A 101 -51.13 59.48 -8.40
CA ALA A 101 -50.87 58.22 -9.08
C ALA A 101 -49.91 58.36 -10.29
N GLY A 102 -48.88 57.52 -10.31
CA GLY A 102 -48.26 57.03 -11.54
C GLY A 102 -47.17 57.90 -12.19
N GLU A 103 -46.06 58.17 -11.50
CA GLU A 103 -44.82 58.55 -12.17
C GLU A 103 -43.65 57.71 -11.64
N CYS A 104 -43.33 56.60 -12.33
CA CYS A 104 -41.98 56.05 -12.25
C CYS A 104 -41.01 57.14 -12.71
N GLY A 105 -40.03 57.49 -11.88
CA GLY A 105 -39.12 58.61 -12.12
C GLY A 105 -38.57 58.63 -13.54
N ASN A 106 -38.97 59.64 -14.32
CA ASN A 106 -38.57 59.84 -15.72
C ASN A 106 -37.13 60.38 -15.86
N GLY A 107 -36.33 60.33 -14.79
CA GLY A 107 -34.96 60.82 -14.77
C GLY A 107 -33.98 59.78 -15.28
N ALA A 108 -33.29 60.09 -16.37
CA ALA A 108 -32.12 59.33 -16.79
C ALA A 108 -31.06 59.27 -15.69
N VAL A 109 -30.65 58.07 -15.30
CA VAL A 109 -29.63 57.80 -14.29
C VAL A 109 -28.31 57.40 -14.97
N ARG A 110 -27.18 57.74 -14.35
CA ARG A 110 -25.85 57.24 -14.74
C ARG A 110 -25.53 55.95 -13.99
N LEU A 111 -25.30 54.84 -14.71
CA LEU A 111 -24.99 53.54 -14.09
C LEU A 111 -23.76 53.57 -13.17
N GLN A 112 -22.81 54.46 -13.44
CA GLN A 112 -21.62 54.63 -12.59
C GLN A 112 -22.00 55.03 -11.15
N GLU A 113 -22.97 55.94 -10.99
CA GLU A 113 -23.43 56.41 -9.69
C GLU A 113 -24.27 55.34 -8.97
N VAL A 114 -25.04 54.55 -9.73
CA VAL A 114 -25.78 53.40 -9.20
C VAL A 114 -24.82 52.33 -8.69
N PHE A 115 -23.86 51.92 -9.51
CA PHE A 115 -22.92 50.86 -9.15
C PHE A 115 -22.00 51.25 -8.01
N ALA A 116 -21.69 52.55 -7.87
CA ALA A 116 -20.95 53.07 -6.72
C ALA A 116 -21.72 52.92 -5.39
N ARG A 117 -23.06 52.81 -5.43
CA ARG A 117 -23.92 52.61 -4.25
C ARG A 117 -24.19 51.15 -3.93
N LEU A 118 -23.76 50.21 -4.78
CA LEU A 118 -23.92 48.79 -4.51
C LEU A 118 -23.07 48.38 -3.31
N ARG A 119 -23.69 47.67 -2.37
CA ARG A 119 -22.98 47.04 -1.24
C ARG A 119 -22.30 45.76 -1.74
N PHE A 120 -21.14 45.93 -2.38
CA PHE A 120 -20.39 44.82 -2.96
C PHE A 120 -20.09 43.69 -1.98
N ASP A 121 -19.94 44.00 -0.69
CA ASP A 121 -19.71 42.99 0.34
C ASP A 121 -20.94 42.08 0.55
N GLU A 122 -22.15 42.63 0.48
CA GLU A 122 -23.39 41.84 0.55
C GLU A 122 -23.56 40.94 -0.67
N ILE A 123 -23.26 41.48 -1.86
CA ILE A 123 -23.29 40.72 -3.12
C ILE A 123 -22.29 39.55 -3.09
N LYS A 124 -21.08 39.79 -2.54
CA LYS A 124 -20.08 38.74 -2.35
C LYS A 124 -20.55 37.68 -1.35
N LEU A 125 -21.13 38.09 -0.23
CA LEU A 125 -21.66 37.17 0.78
C LEU A 125 -22.81 36.32 0.22
N GLN A 126 -23.73 36.92 -0.55
CA GLN A 126 -24.82 36.21 -1.20
C GLN A 126 -24.30 35.20 -2.23
N SER A 127 -23.33 35.60 -3.05
CA SER A 127 -22.69 34.72 -4.04
C SER A 127 -21.91 33.58 -3.37
N LEU A 128 -21.20 33.87 -2.27
CA LEU A 128 -20.51 32.86 -1.47
C LEU A 128 -21.49 31.86 -0.85
N HIS A 129 -22.60 32.34 -0.31
CA HIS A 129 -23.64 31.50 0.27
C HIS A 129 -24.23 30.56 -0.78
N GLY A 130 -24.53 31.06 -1.99
CA GLY A 130 -25.03 30.23 -3.08
C GLY A 130 -24.02 29.18 -3.58
N ALA A 131 -22.74 29.56 -3.70
CA ALA A 131 -21.66 28.63 -4.05
C ALA A 131 -21.48 27.55 -2.98
N LEU A 132 -21.48 27.92 -1.70
CA LEU A 132 -21.42 26.98 -0.61
C LEU A 132 -22.61 26.03 -0.68
N ARG A 133 -23.84 26.50 -0.85
CA ARG A 133 -25.06 25.66 -0.92
C ARG A 133 -24.95 24.54 -1.97
N ILE A 134 -24.32 24.81 -3.11
CA ILE A 134 -24.05 23.79 -4.13
C ILE A 134 -23.05 22.74 -3.62
N ILE A 135 -22.00 23.17 -2.90
CA ILE A 135 -21.03 22.26 -2.28
C ILE A 135 -21.70 21.43 -1.16
N ALA A 136 -22.67 21.98 -0.41
CA ALA A 136 -23.43 21.24 0.61
C ALA A 136 -24.35 20.18 0.04
N ASP A 137 -24.74 20.31 -1.23
CA ASP A 137 -25.89 19.61 -1.76
C ASP A 137 -25.79 18.11 -1.46
N ASP A 138 -26.79 17.56 -0.77
CA ASP A 138 -26.75 16.18 -0.29
C ASP A 138 -26.70 15.14 -1.41
N ARG A 139 -27.07 15.52 -2.63
CA ARG A 139 -27.17 14.61 -3.78
C ARG A 139 -26.03 14.81 -4.76
N ALA A 140 -25.65 16.05 -5.05
CA ALA A 140 -24.68 16.42 -6.08
C ALA A 140 -23.41 17.09 -5.54
N GLY A 141 -23.36 17.40 -4.24
CA GLY A 141 -22.26 18.12 -3.61
C GLY A 141 -21.22 17.21 -2.96
N LEU A 142 -20.45 17.83 -2.07
CA LEU A 142 -19.38 17.21 -1.29
C LEU A 142 -19.83 16.00 -0.45
N PRO A 143 -21.04 15.95 0.16
CA PRO A 143 -21.49 14.75 0.88
C PRO A 143 -21.49 13.48 0.02
N THR A 144 -21.96 13.57 -1.22
CA THR A 144 -21.96 12.42 -2.15
C THR A 144 -20.55 12.03 -2.53
N TYR A 145 -19.68 13.00 -2.83
CA TYR A 145 -18.29 12.73 -3.16
C TYR A 145 -17.55 12.02 -2.00
N LEU A 146 -17.73 12.46 -0.75
CA LEU A 146 -17.11 11.82 0.41
C LEU A 146 -17.63 10.39 0.64
N ARG A 147 -18.94 10.15 0.42
CA ARG A 147 -19.51 8.79 0.46
C ARG A 147 -18.90 7.91 -0.62
N GLU A 148 -18.73 8.42 -1.84
CA GLU A 148 -18.09 7.69 -2.93
C GLU A 148 -16.64 7.33 -2.56
N VAL A 149 -15.86 8.28 -2.04
CA VAL A 149 -14.50 8.01 -1.54
C VAL A 149 -14.52 6.93 -0.45
N SER A 150 -15.49 6.95 0.46
CA SER A 150 -15.63 5.93 1.50
C SER A 150 -15.93 4.54 0.94
N VAL A 151 -16.87 4.44 0.00
CA VAL A 151 -17.21 3.19 -0.70
C VAL A 151 -15.98 2.66 -1.43
N ARG A 152 -15.33 3.49 -2.25
CA ARG A 152 -14.11 3.09 -2.98
C ARG A 152 -12.99 2.64 -2.05
N SER A 153 -12.73 3.38 -0.98
CA SER A 153 -11.72 3.01 0.02
C SER A 153 -12.03 1.67 0.69
N SER A 154 -13.30 1.33 0.89
CA SER A 154 -13.71 0.02 1.41
C SER A 154 -13.48 -1.12 0.41
N GLU A 155 -13.72 -0.89 -0.88
CA GLU A 155 -13.38 -1.84 -1.96
C GLU A 155 -11.87 -2.10 -1.98
N PHE A 156 -11.06 -1.04 -1.92
CA PHE A 156 -9.60 -1.15 -1.82
C PHE A 156 -9.13 -1.95 -0.60
N ARG A 157 -9.80 -1.78 0.54
CA ARG A 157 -9.49 -2.53 1.76
C ARG A 157 -9.78 -4.02 1.61
N ALA A 158 -10.97 -4.36 1.12
CA ALA A 158 -11.35 -5.74 0.87
C ALA A 158 -10.40 -6.40 -0.14
N ALA A 159 -9.99 -5.67 -1.19
CA ALA A 159 -9.00 -6.12 -2.15
C ALA A 159 -7.63 -6.40 -1.50
N ALA A 160 -7.15 -5.51 -0.62
CA ALA A 160 -5.89 -5.70 0.09
C ALA A 160 -5.96 -6.90 1.06
N GLU A 161 -7.08 -7.09 1.74
CA GLU A 161 -7.31 -8.21 2.67
C GLU A 161 -7.27 -9.56 1.93
N VAL A 162 -7.94 -9.66 0.79
CA VAL A 162 -7.92 -10.85 -0.07
C VAL A 162 -6.50 -11.17 -0.53
N LEU A 163 -5.73 -10.18 -0.98
CA LEU A 163 -4.35 -10.37 -1.42
C LEU A 163 -3.44 -10.85 -0.29
N THR A 164 -3.63 -10.30 0.92
CA THR A 164 -2.83 -10.64 2.10
C THR A 164 -3.18 -12.03 2.64
N ALA A 165 -4.46 -12.40 2.64
CA ALA A 165 -4.94 -13.66 3.19
C ALA A 165 -4.46 -14.90 2.41
N HIS A 166 -4.11 -14.77 1.14
CA HIS A 166 -3.77 -15.90 0.28
C HIS A 166 -2.28 -16.23 0.20
N GLU A 167 -1.44 -15.62 1.06
CA GLU A 167 0.01 -15.80 1.18
C GLU A 167 0.66 -16.27 -0.14
N LEU A 168 0.85 -15.32 -1.06
CA LEU A 168 1.18 -15.63 -2.46
C LEU A 168 2.49 -16.42 -2.62
N ALA A 169 3.42 -16.33 -1.66
CA ALA A 169 4.77 -16.88 -1.74
C ALA A 169 5.08 -17.93 -0.65
N GLU A 170 4.14 -18.82 -0.33
CA GLU A 170 4.43 -19.98 0.53
C GLU A 170 5.31 -20.98 -0.25
N VAL A 171 6.50 -21.30 0.30
CA VAL A 171 7.43 -22.25 -0.33
C VAL A 171 7.68 -23.45 0.59
N ASP A 172 6.82 -24.45 0.47
CA ASP A 172 6.77 -25.63 1.34
C ASP A 172 7.99 -26.57 1.21
N ASP A 173 8.72 -26.52 0.09
CA ASP A 173 9.74 -27.51 -0.29
C ASP A 173 11.09 -26.85 -0.66
N TRP A 174 11.60 -25.93 0.17
CA TRP A 174 12.93 -25.36 -0.06
C TRP A 174 14.03 -26.40 0.24
N PRO A 175 15.05 -26.57 -0.63
CA PRO A 175 16.14 -27.50 -0.34
C PRO A 175 16.98 -27.06 0.86
N THR A 176 17.52 -28.02 1.60
CA THR A 176 18.49 -27.76 2.68
C THR A 176 19.91 -27.63 2.12
N PRO A 177 20.77 -26.76 2.68
CA PRO A 177 22.15 -26.65 2.24
C PRO A 177 22.92 -27.97 2.43
N PRO A 178 23.94 -28.27 1.60
CA PRO A 178 24.68 -29.52 1.70
C PRO A 178 25.40 -29.65 3.06
N GLY A 179 25.03 -30.66 3.85
CA GLY A 179 25.58 -30.92 5.18
C GLY A 179 27.10 -30.89 5.27
N PRO A 180 27.86 -31.52 4.35
CA PRO A 180 29.33 -31.49 4.38
C PRO A 180 29.93 -30.09 4.27
N LEU A 181 29.30 -29.20 3.49
CA LEU A 181 29.76 -27.83 3.29
C LEU A 181 29.47 -26.95 4.52
N LEU A 182 28.29 -27.13 5.11
CA LEU A 182 27.94 -26.48 6.38
C LEU A 182 28.92 -26.89 7.49
N VAL A 183 29.26 -28.18 7.59
CA VAL A 183 30.25 -28.70 8.54
C VAL A 183 31.65 -28.11 8.30
N SER A 184 32.10 -28.02 7.05
CA SER A 184 33.40 -27.40 6.76
C SER A 184 33.42 -25.92 7.15
N GLU A 185 32.31 -25.21 6.96
CA GLU A 185 32.23 -23.79 7.28
C GLU A 185 32.21 -23.53 8.79
N VAL A 186 31.47 -24.33 9.56
CA VAL A 186 31.49 -24.30 11.03
C VAL A 186 32.90 -24.53 11.55
N ARG A 187 33.65 -25.49 10.97
CA ARG A 187 35.05 -25.74 11.32
C ARG A 187 35.95 -24.55 11.01
N ARG A 188 35.78 -23.95 9.82
CA ARG A 188 36.55 -22.77 9.40
C ARG A 188 36.33 -21.60 10.34
N TRP A 189 35.07 -21.31 10.68
CA TRP A 189 34.72 -20.28 11.65
C TRP A 189 35.34 -20.56 13.02
N TRP A 190 35.24 -21.80 13.50
CA TRP A 190 35.81 -22.19 14.80
C TRP A 190 37.33 -22.00 14.84
N ALA A 191 38.04 -22.40 13.79
CA ALA A 191 39.48 -22.22 13.67
C ALA A 191 39.89 -20.75 13.71
N ALA A 192 39.12 -19.87 13.05
CA ALA A 192 39.39 -18.42 13.01
C ALA A 192 39.13 -17.71 14.35
N HIS A 193 38.29 -18.27 15.23
CA HIS A 193 37.88 -17.65 16.49
C HIS A 193 38.63 -18.18 17.74
N ARG A 194 39.68 -18.99 17.55
CA ARG A 194 40.59 -19.39 18.63
C ARG A 194 41.45 -18.20 19.06
N GLN A 195 41.44 -17.86 20.35
CA GLN A 195 42.38 -16.91 20.94
C GLN A 195 43.40 -17.67 21.81
N GLY A 196 44.69 -17.50 21.52
CA GLY A 196 45.80 -18.05 22.33
C GLY A 196 46.55 -19.22 21.67
N TRP A 197 47.89 -19.09 21.66
CA TRP A 197 48.95 -20.08 21.36
C TRP A 197 48.67 -21.30 20.46
N SER A 198 48.15 -21.08 19.24
CA SER A 198 48.55 -21.88 18.06
C SER A 198 48.21 -21.16 16.74
N ALA A 199 48.66 -19.92 16.59
CA ALA A 199 48.55 -19.16 15.35
C ALA A 199 49.51 -19.65 14.22
N GLN A 200 50.07 -20.85 14.31
CA GLN A 200 50.93 -21.39 13.26
C GLN A 200 51.01 -22.91 13.31
N VAL A 201 50.16 -23.58 12.54
CA VAL A 201 50.55 -24.83 11.87
C VAL A 201 50.01 -24.75 10.44
N HIS A 202 50.93 -24.64 9.48
CA HIS A 202 50.62 -24.75 8.06
C HIS A 202 50.29 -26.20 7.67
N GLY A 203 49.29 -26.32 6.79
CA GLY A 203 49.28 -27.18 5.60
C GLY A 203 49.84 -28.59 5.72
N VAL A 204 49.04 -29.51 6.23
CA VAL A 204 49.04 -30.92 5.81
C VAL A 204 47.62 -31.41 6.07
N TYR A 205 46.80 -31.66 5.04
CA TYR A 205 45.75 -32.72 4.98
C TYR A 205 44.85 -32.57 3.74
N ASP A 206 45.43 -32.38 2.56
CA ASP A 206 44.75 -32.64 1.27
C ASP A 206 45.00 -34.08 0.77
N THR A 207 45.53 -35.00 1.59
CA THR A 207 46.00 -36.29 1.05
C THR A 207 45.80 -37.52 1.94
N ILE A 208 44.97 -37.47 2.98
CA ILE A 208 44.63 -38.68 3.77
C ILE A 208 43.14 -38.68 4.15
N GLY A 209 42.27 -38.50 3.15
CA GLY A 209 40.83 -38.74 3.24
C GLY A 209 40.32 -39.87 2.34
N GLU A 210 41.20 -40.49 1.54
CA GLU A 210 40.82 -41.43 0.48
C GLU A 210 41.02 -42.92 0.83
N THR A 211 41.78 -43.27 1.87
CA THR A 211 42.24 -44.66 2.04
C THR A 211 41.40 -45.55 2.96
N ILE A 212 40.34 -45.06 3.60
CA ILE A 212 39.45 -45.90 4.45
C ILE A 212 38.02 -46.04 3.90
N LEU A 213 37.62 -45.22 2.91
CA LEU A 213 36.27 -45.29 2.29
C LEU A 213 36.30 -45.72 0.81
N THR A 214 37.46 -46.08 0.27
CA THR A 214 37.68 -46.40 -1.14
C THR A 214 36.89 -47.61 -1.66
N PRO A 215 36.72 -48.73 -0.93
CA PRO A 215 36.03 -49.88 -1.53
C PRO A 215 34.51 -49.71 -1.66
N PHE A 216 33.88 -48.84 -0.84
CA PHE A 216 32.42 -48.61 -0.90
C PHE A 216 32.00 -47.50 -1.86
N ARG A 217 32.83 -46.46 -2.06
CA ARG A 217 32.55 -45.37 -3.02
C ARG A 217 32.70 -45.83 -4.46
N TRP A 218 33.70 -46.66 -4.75
CA TRP A 218 33.97 -47.15 -6.10
C TRP A 218 32.81 -47.97 -6.69
N ALA A 219 32.13 -48.77 -5.86
CA ALA A 219 30.95 -49.53 -6.28
C ALA A 219 29.71 -48.65 -6.56
N ARG A 220 29.59 -47.50 -5.88
CA ARG A 220 28.47 -46.56 -6.05
C ARG A 220 28.69 -45.62 -7.23
N ASP A 221 29.91 -45.12 -7.38
CA ASP A 221 30.28 -44.16 -8.42
C ASP A 221 30.35 -44.83 -9.80
N TRP A 222 30.63 -46.15 -9.86
CA TRP A 222 30.51 -46.94 -11.10
C TRP A 222 29.05 -47.15 -11.53
N ALA A 223 28.10 -47.12 -10.60
CA ALA A 223 26.67 -47.28 -10.87
C ALA A 223 25.93 -45.96 -11.13
N GLN A 224 26.44 -44.81 -10.66
CA GLN A 224 25.71 -43.53 -10.66
C GLN A 224 26.42 -42.37 -11.41
N GLY A 225 27.58 -42.61 -12.03
CA GLY A 225 28.35 -41.58 -12.71
C GLY A 225 29.10 -40.65 -11.74
N PRO A 226 29.97 -39.74 -12.23
CA PRO A 226 30.76 -38.88 -11.36
C PRO A 226 29.84 -37.96 -10.52
N PRO A 227 30.07 -37.85 -9.20
CA PRO A 227 29.20 -37.06 -8.32
C PRO A 227 29.29 -35.57 -8.69
N LYS A 228 28.13 -34.94 -8.91
CA LYS A 228 28.06 -33.48 -9.12
C LYS A 228 28.61 -32.73 -7.90
N PRO A 229 29.31 -31.59 -8.08
CA PRO A 229 29.70 -30.70 -6.98
C PRO A 229 28.50 -30.37 -6.07
N PRO A 230 28.64 -30.40 -4.73
CA PRO A 230 27.50 -30.26 -3.82
C PRO A 230 26.72 -28.94 -3.99
N TRP A 231 27.40 -27.84 -4.31
CA TRP A 231 26.75 -26.56 -4.60
C TRP A 231 25.96 -26.57 -5.90
N GLN A 232 26.42 -27.32 -6.91
CA GLN A 232 25.70 -27.43 -8.17
C GLN A 232 24.40 -28.22 -7.96
N ALA A 233 24.43 -29.29 -7.18
CA ALA A 233 23.24 -30.05 -6.80
C ALA A 233 22.24 -29.19 -5.99
N TYR A 234 22.73 -28.39 -5.04
CA TYR A 234 21.88 -27.44 -4.31
C TYR A 234 21.26 -26.39 -5.24
N ARG A 235 22.04 -25.76 -6.12
CA ARG A 235 21.54 -24.76 -7.09
C ARG A 235 20.46 -25.34 -8.01
N GLU A 236 20.64 -26.56 -8.50
CA GLU A 236 19.62 -27.24 -9.32
C GLU A 236 18.33 -27.49 -8.50
N GLY A 237 18.46 -27.93 -7.25
CA GLY A 237 17.32 -28.12 -6.35
C GLY A 237 16.59 -26.80 -6.03
N GLU A 238 17.34 -25.75 -5.75
CA GLU A 238 16.82 -24.41 -5.43
C GLU A 238 16.10 -23.83 -6.65
N TRP A 239 16.70 -23.93 -7.84
CA TRP A 239 16.07 -23.49 -9.07
C TRP A 239 14.74 -24.19 -9.35
N ASN A 240 14.67 -25.50 -9.16
CA ASN A 240 13.42 -26.24 -9.31
C ASN A 240 12.35 -25.79 -8.31
N ALA A 241 12.73 -25.47 -7.07
CA ALA A 241 11.82 -24.91 -6.07
C ALA A 241 11.32 -23.51 -6.49
N ILE A 242 12.22 -22.65 -6.99
CA ILE A 242 11.88 -21.31 -7.52
C ILE A 242 10.85 -21.42 -8.65
N VAL A 243 11.09 -22.27 -9.65
CA VAL A 243 10.18 -22.44 -10.80
C VAL A 243 8.79 -22.91 -10.35
N ARG A 244 8.72 -23.84 -9.39
CA ARG A 244 7.45 -24.31 -8.80
C ARG A 244 6.75 -23.19 -8.05
N ALA A 245 7.46 -22.44 -7.21
CA ALA A 245 6.91 -21.33 -6.43
C ALA A 245 6.35 -20.24 -7.35
N VAL A 246 7.10 -19.83 -8.38
CA VAL A 246 6.63 -18.90 -9.42
C VAL A 246 5.34 -19.42 -10.07
N GLY A 247 5.30 -20.70 -10.46
CA GLY A 247 4.10 -21.31 -11.03
C GLY A 247 2.88 -21.26 -10.10
N LYS A 248 3.08 -21.57 -8.80
CA LYS A 248 2.03 -21.45 -7.78
C LYS A 248 1.53 -20.01 -7.66
N VAL A 249 2.43 -19.02 -7.64
CA VAL A 249 2.08 -17.59 -7.53
C VAL A 249 1.22 -17.15 -8.72
N TYR A 250 1.62 -17.46 -9.96
CA TYR A 250 0.83 -17.12 -11.15
C TYR A 250 -0.56 -17.76 -11.11
N THR A 251 -0.64 -19.04 -10.72
CA THR A 251 -1.92 -19.74 -10.58
C THR A 251 -2.81 -19.09 -9.52
N LYS A 252 -2.23 -18.68 -8.38
CA LYS A 252 -2.96 -17.95 -7.33
C LYS A 252 -3.41 -16.57 -7.83
N LEU A 253 -2.59 -15.84 -8.59
CA LEU A 253 -2.94 -14.53 -9.14
C LEU A 253 -4.05 -14.63 -10.20
N GLU A 254 -4.01 -15.63 -11.08
CA GLU A 254 -5.08 -15.91 -12.04
C GLU A 254 -6.39 -16.24 -11.31
N TRP A 255 -6.32 -17.12 -10.30
CA TRP A 255 -7.48 -17.44 -9.45
C TRP A 255 -8.04 -16.21 -8.72
N LEU A 256 -7.17 -15.32 -8.22
CA LEU A 256 -7.57 -14.04 -7.62
C LEU A 256 -8.15 -13.06 -8.64
N ALA A 257 -7.73 -13.09 -9.90
CA ALA A 257 -8.33 -12.29 -10.96
C ALA A 257 -9.72 -12.82 -11.36
N ASP A 258 -9.90 -14.14 -11.35
CA ASP A 258 -11.17 -14.80 -11.72
C ASP A 258 -12.25 -14.70 -10.63
N LEU A 259 -11.87 -14.78 -9.35
CA LEU A 259 -12.78 -14.72 -8.21
C LEU A 259 -12.82 -13.36 -7.52
N GLY A 260 -11.88 -12.48 -7.84
CA GLY A 260 -11.69 -11.20 -7.16
C GLY A 260 -12.72 -10.14 -7.52
N GLN A 261 -12.75 -9.09 -6.70
CA GLN A 261 -13.47 -7.86 -7.02
C GLN A 261 -13.01 -7.31 -8.39
N PRO A 262 -13.90 -6.67 -9.19
CA PRO A 262 -13.54 -6.14 -10.51
C PRO A 262 -12.30 -5.25 -10.52
N LEU A 263 -12.09 -4.52 -9.41
CA LEU A 263 -10.95 -3.63 -9.18
C LEU A 263 -9.60 -4.39 -9.11
N LEU A 264 -9.57 -5.58 -8.51
CA LEU A 264 -8.38 -6.42 -8.46
C LEU A 264 -8.09 -7.04 -9.82
N LYS A 265 -9.13 -7.53 -10.50
CA LYS A 265 -9.03 -8.17 -11.82
C LYS A 265 -8.30 -7.28 -12.81
N GLU A 266 -8.78 -6.05 -13.02
CA GLU A 266 -8.20 -5.12 -13.98
C GLU A 266 -6.70 -4.84 -13.68
N ARG A 267 -6.36 -4.66 -12.40
CA ARG A 267 -4.98 -4.37 -11.98
C ARG A 267 -4.05 -5.56 -12.10
N ILE A 268 -4.52 -6.77 -11.74
CA ILE A 268 -3.75 -8.00 -11.87
C ILE A 268 -3.54 -8.31 -13.36
N GLU A 269 -4.58 -8.20 -14.20
CA GLU A 269 -4.47 -8.41 -15.65
C GLU A 269 -3.50 -7.43 -16.31
N GLN A 270 -3.54 -6.15 -15.94
CA GLN A 270 -2.58 -5.13 -16.41
C GLN A 270 -1.13 -5.47 -16.03
N ARG A 271 -0.90 -6.10 -14.87
CA ARG A 271 0.44 -6.50 -14.43
C ARG A 271 0.91 -7.80 -15.08
N LEU A 272 0.04 -8.79 -15.19
CA LEU A 272 0.34 -10.07 -15.84
C LEU A 272 0.57 -9.93 -17.36
N THR A 273 -0.03 -8.93 -18.00
CA THR A 273 0.23 -8.61 -19.41
C THR A 273 1.57 -7.88 -19.63
N GLY A 274 2.04 -7.13 -18.64
CA GLY A 274 3.29 -6.35 -18.72
C GLY A 274 4.56 -7.16 -18.45
N THR A 275 4.51 -8.14 -17.53
CA THR A 275 5.67 -8.99 -17.20
C THR A 275 5.43 -10.40 -17.71
N SER A 276 6.11 -10.81 -18.77
CA SER A 276 5.98 -12.18 -19.24
C SER A 276 6.61 -13.15 -18.22
N ARG A 277 5.91 -14.25 -17.89
CA ARG A 277 6.45 -15.30 -17.00
C ARG A 277 7.85 -15.77 -17.41
N ALA A 278 8.12 -15.83 -18.72
CA ALA A 278 9.40 -16.21 -19.28
C ALA A 278 10.50 -15.16 -19.04
N GLU A 279 10.16 -13.88 -18.95
CA GLU A 279 11.10 -12.80 -18.63
C GLU A 279 11.44 -12.79 -17.14
N LEU A 280 10.44 -12.90 -16.26
CA LEU A 280 10.68 -13.05 -14.82
C LEU A 280 11.60 -14.24 -14.53
N LEU A 281 11.34 -15.40 -15.12
CA LEU A 281 12.18 -16.57 -14.92
C LEU A 281 13.61 -16.34 -15.43
N ARG A 282 13.81 -15.66 -16.56
CA ARG A 282 15.16 -15.33 -17.05
C ARG A 282 15.91 -14.39 -16.11
N ASN A 283 15.24 -13.38 -15.56
CA ASN A 283 15.83 -12.45 -14.60
C ASN A 283 16.21 -13.18 -13.30
N LEU A 284 15.28 -13.95 -12.75
CA LEU A 284 15.53 -14.77 -11.55
C LEU A 284 16.65 -15.78 -11.76
N GLU A 285 16.73 -16.40 -12.95
CA GLU A 285 17.81 -17.35 -13.28
C GLU A 285 19.17 -16.65 -13.29
N SER A 286 19.26 -15.50 -13.96
CA SER A 286 20.49 -14.70 -14.02
C SER A 286 20.96 -14.30 -12.62
N GLU A 287 20.05 -13.80 -11.77
CA GLU A 287 20.40 -13.42 -10.40
C GLU A 287 20.76 -14.62 -9.52
N HIS A 288 20.02 -15.71 -9.64
CA HIS A 288 20.28 -16.96 -8.92
C HIS A 288 21.66 -17.56 -9.27
N GLN A 289 22.04 -17.51 -10.56
CA GLN A 289 23.35 -17.97 -11.01
C GLN A 289 24.48 -17.06 -10.50
N ALA A 290 24.26 -15.75 -10.49
CA ALA A 290 25.25 -14.77 -10.00
C ALA A 290 25.39 -14.75 -8.46
N PHE A 291 24.43 -15.32 -7.72
CA PHE A 291 24.42 -15.25 -6.27
C PHE A 291 25.54 -16.08 -5.61
N ASP A 292 26.21 -15.47 -4.64
CA ASP A 292 27.26 -16.10 -3.82
C ASP A 292 26.66 -16.88 -2.64
N LEU A 293 26.41 -18.18 -2.85
CA LEU A 293 25.91 -19.09 -1.83
C LEU A 293 26.96 -19.38 -0.74
N GLU A 294 28.24 -19.33 -1.08
CA GLU A 294 29.33 -19.62 -0.16
C GLU A 294 29.49 -18.48 0.85
N GLY A 295 29.47 -17.24 0.36
CA GLY A 295 29.45 -16.04 1.20
C GLY A 295 28.24 -16.00 2.12
N LEU A 296 27.04 -16.34 1.61
CA LEU A 296 25.85 -16.43 2.44
C LEU A 296 26.02 -17.47 3.55
N LEU A 297 26.44 -18.70 3.22
CA LEU A 297 26.66 -19.76 4.20
C LEU A 297 27.63 -19.34 5.30
N ALA A 298 28.76 -18.74 4.92
CA ALA A 298 29.76 -18.24 5.85
C ALA A 298 29.19 -17.18 6.80
N SER A 299 28.40 -16.24 6.26
CA SER A 299 27.74 -15.20 7.07
C SER A 299 26.68 -15.76 8.02
N THR A 300 25.86 -16.72 7.57
CA THR A 300 24.84 -17.39 8.40
C THR A 300 25.48 -18.17 9.54
N VAL A 301 26.53 -18.95 9.23
CA VAL A 301 27.31 -19.68 10.23
C VAL A 301 27.91 -18.73 11.25
N ALA A 302 28.50 -17.62 10.81
CA ALA A 302 29.10 -16.65 11.71
C ALA A 302 28.07 -16.01 12.66
N THR A 303 26.93 -15.58 12.14
CA THR A 303 25.86 -14.96 12.95
C THR A 303 25.28 -15.94 13.98
N GLU A 304 24.95 -17.17 13.57
CA GLU A 304 24.36 -18.17 14.48
C GLU A 304 25.36 -18.68 15.52
N LEU A 305 26.62 -18.91 15.15
CA LEU A 305 27.66 -19.29 16.12
C LEU A 305 28.01 -18.14 17.09
N GLN A 306 27.94 -16.89 16.63
CA GLN A 306 28.08 -15.74 17.52
C GLN A 306 26.89 -15.60 18.48
N SER A 307 25.65 -15.85 18.02
CA SER A 307 24.46 -15.92 18.87
C SER A 307 24.60 -17.03 19.91
N PHE A 308 25.05 -18.21 19.48
CA PHE A 308 25.29 -19.34 20.38
C PHE A 308 26.31 -19.01 21.48
N ARG A 309 27.42 -18.34 21.14
CA ARG A 309 28.41 -17.88 22.12
C ARG A 309 27.81 -16.93 23.17
N ARG A 310 26.88 -16.05 22.76
CA ARG A 310 26.21 -15.11 23.67
C ARG A 310 25.16 -15.79 24.55
N GLU A 311 24.38 -16.70 23.97
CA GLU A 311 23.29 -17.40 24.65
C GLU A 311 23.81 -18.41 25.69
N ASN A 312 24.89 -19.14 25.37
CA ASN A 312 25.40 -20.22 26.23
C ASN A 312 26.93 -20.16 26.39
N PRO A 313 27.44 -19.14 27.12
CA PRO A 313 28.89 -18.93 27.25
C PRO A 313 29.58 -20.09 27.97
N GLN A 314 28.93 -20.75 28.91
CA GLN A 314 29.49 -21.88 29.66
C GLN A 314 29.68 -23.12 28.76
N LEU A 315 28.68 -23.44 27.92
CA LEU A 315 28.78 -24.55 26.97
C LEU A 315 29.81 -24.26 25.89
N PHE A 316 29.84 -23.02 25.40
CA PHE A 316 30.87 -22.57 24.44
C PHE A 316 32.29 -22.71 25.03
N GLN A 317 32.50 -22.26 26.26
CA GLN A 317 33.77 -22.42 26.97
C GLN A 317 34.11 -23.90 27.23
N TRP A 318 33.12 -24.74 27.51
CA TRP A 318 33.34 -26.17 27.67
C TRP A 318 33.81 -26.82 26.37
N ILE A 319 33.15 -26.54 25.24
CA ILE A 319 33.57 -27.02 23.91
C ILE A 319 34.98 -26.52 23.60
N GLN A 320 35.28 -25.26 23.91
CA GLN A 320 36.61 -24.67 23.71
C GLN A 320 37.69 -25.35 24.58
N ARG A 321 37.44 -25.57 25.88
CA ARG A 321 38.40 -26.24 26.79
C ARG A 321 38.64 -27.69 26.42
N VAL A 322 37.62 -28.39 25.94
CA VAL A 322 37.74 -29.76 25.45
C VAL A 322 38.57 -29.80 24.17
N ASP A 323 38.38 -28.84 23.26
CA ASP A 323 39.19 -28.67 22.04
C ASP A 323 40.66 -28.33 22.37
N GLU A 324 40.91 -27.49 23.39
CA GLU A 324 42.25 -27.14 23.90
C GLU A 324 42.97 -28.31 24.58
N ALA A 325 42.25 -29.21 25.26
CA ALA A 325 42.82 -30.37 25.96
C ALA A 325 43.31 -31.49 25.01
N THR A 326 42.87 -31.48 23.75
CA THR A 326 43.23 -32.49 22.73
C THR A 326 44.40 -32.04 21.85
N ALA A 327 45.57 -31.81 22.44
CA ALA A 327 46.77 -31.36 21.72
C ALA A 327 47.38 -32.39 20.74
N ALA A 328 46.83 -33.61 20.63
CA ALA A 328 47.41 -34.67 19.77
C ALA A 328 46.41 -35.62 19.07
N ALA A 329 45.08 -35.43 19.17
CA ALA A 329 44.13 -36.28 18.45
C ALA A 329 42.78 -35.61 18.22
N ARG A 330 42.47 -35.29 16.95
CA ARG A 330 41.17 -34.95 16.31
C ARG A 330 40.31 -33.84 16.99
N PRO A 331 39.79 -32.84 16.24
CA PRO A 331 38.84 -31.90 16.82
C PRO A 331 37.53 -32.60 17.18
N MET A 332 37.16 -32.54 18.48
CA MET A 332 35.90 -33.03 19.07
C MET A 332 34.65 -32.50 18.36
N LEU A 333 34.78 -31.41 17.61
CA LEU A 333 33.74 -30.89 16.72
C LEU A 333 33.24 -31.93 15.70
N THR A 334 34.10 -32.89 15.30
CA THR A 334 33.72 -34.02 14.44
C THR A 334 32.95 -35.11 15.17
N ILE A 335 33.18 -35.30 16.47
CA ILE A 335 32.43 -36.25 17.30
C ILE A 335 31.06 -35.66 17.62
N VAL A 336 31.02 -34.38 17.97
CA VAL A 336 29.79 -33.62 18.21
C VAL A 336 28.91 -33.56 16.94
N LEU A 337 29.48 -33.31 15.75
CA LEU A 337 28.75 -33.35 14.48
C LEU A 337 28.51 -34.78 13.95
N GLY A 338 29.34 -35.75 14.35
CA GLY A 338 29.12 -37.16 14.07
C GLY A 338 27.94 -37.74 14.85
N ILE A 339 27.69 -37.22 16.05
CA ILE A 339 26.54 -37.56 16.90
C ILE A 339 25.24 -36.95 16.35
N THR A 340 25.28 -35.86 15.58
CA THR A 340 24.09 -35.28 14.92
C THR A 340 23.68 -35.99 13.62
N GLY A 341 24.29 -37.14 13.28
CA GLY A 341 23.92 -37.95 12.11
C GLY A 341 24.40 -37.43 10.76
N VAL A 342 25.13 -36.31 10.73
CA VAL A 342 25.63 -35.67 9.50
C VAL A 342 27.15 -35.88 9.42
N GLY A 343 27.60 -37.11 9.11
CA GLY A 343 29.01 -37.33 8.77
C GLY A 343 29.64 -38.71 9.00
N LEU A 344 28.93 -39.69 9.56
CA LEU A 344 29.43 -41.07 9.71
C LEU A 344 28.49 -42.06 9.00
N PRO A 345 28.99 -43.03 8.20
CA PRO A 345 28.17 -44.08 7.62
C PRO A 345 27.92 -45.16 8.67
N VAL A 346 27.29 -44.81 9.78
CA VAL A 346 26.73 -45.76 10.75
C VAL A 346 25.23 -45.49 10.84
N GLY A 347 24.58 -45.46 9.68
CA GLY A 347 23.18 -45.08 9.51
C GLY A 347 22.16 -46.22 9.62
N GLU A 348 22.59 -47.48 9.76
CA GLU A 348 21.64 -48.61 9.81
C GLU A 348 21.53 -49.30 11.18
N ALA A 349 22.45 -49.05 12.11
CA ALA A 349 22.36 -49.64 13.46
C ALA A 349 21.70 -48.72 14.50
N ALA A 350 21.73 -47.39 14.30
CA ALA A 350 21.12 -46.44 15.24
C ALA A 350 19.64 -46.13 14.95
N ALA A 351 19.19 -46.31 13.70
CA ALA A 351 17.80 -46.04 13.31
C ALA A 351 16.79 -46.97 14.04
N HIS A 352 17.18 -48.19 14.38
CA HIS A 352 16.30 -49.13 15.07
C HIS A 352 16.06 -48.81 16.55
N LEU A 353 16.97 -48.09 17.21
CA LEU A 353 16.81 -47.74 18.64
C LEU A 353 16.08 -46.40 18.87
N ALA A 354 15.99 -45.53 17.86
CA ALA A 354 15.17 -44.31 17.93
C ALA A 354 13.73 -44.50 17.42
N SER A 355 13.47 -45.55 16.63
CA SER A 355 12.17 -45.76 15.97
C SER A 355 11.04 -46.24 16.88
N GLN A 356 11.33 -46.80 18.06
CA GLN A 356 10.29 -47.40 18.92
C GLN A 356 9.73 -46.49 20.01
N SER A 357 10.29 -45.28 20.22
CA SER A 357 9.85 -44.38 21.28
C SER A 357 9.19 -43.08 20.81
N LEU A 358 8.91 -42.91 19.50
CA LEU A 358 8.34 -41.68 18.93
C LEU A 358 6.98 -41.84 18.21
N MET A 359 6.32 -43.00 18.28
CA MET A 359 5.02 -43.22 17.61
C MET A 359 3.76 -43.03 18.48
N GLN A 360 3.80 -42.25 19.57
CA GLN A 360 2.58 -42.01 20.38
C GLN A 360 2.30 -40.55 20.78
N GLY A 361 2.85 -39.53 20.12
CA GLY A 361 2.71 -38.16 20.64
C GLY A 361 2.63 -37.01 19.63
N ALA A 362 2.03 -37.20 18.45
CA ALA A 362 1.85 -36.08 17.52
C ALA A 362 0.46 -36.09 16.86
N MET A 363 -0.56 -35.72 17.64
CA MET A 363 -1.80 -35.15 17.11
C MET A 363 -2.19 -33.95 17.98
N HIS A 364 -2.45 -32.82 17.31
CA HIS A 364 -2.98 -31.55 17.80
C HIS A 364 -2.08 -30.66 18.67
N VAL A 365 -1.42 -29.68 18.04
CA VAL A 365 -1.33 -28.32 18.62
C VAL A 365 -1.37 -27.30 17.48
N ALA A 366 -2.57 -26.84 17.15
CA ALA A 366 -2.82 -25.54 16.56
C ALA A 366 -3.98 -24.94 17.35
N GLY A 367 -3.72 -23.88 18.11
CA GLY A 367 -4.73 -23.14 18.87
C GLY A 367 -4.50 -23.13 20.38
N ASP A 368 -4.25 -21.91 20.85
CA ASP A 368 -4.34 -21.39 22.21
C ASP A 368 -3.27 -21.67 23.27
N VAL A 369 -2.75 -20.53 23.74
CA VAL A 369 -1.93 -20.30 24.93
C VAL A 369 -2.67 -20.83 26.16
N MET A 370 -2.07 -21.78 26.87
CA MET A 370 -2.44 -22.07 28.25
C MET A 370 -1.21 -22.27 29.13
N VAL A 371 -1.02 -21.31 30.03
CA VAL A 371 -0.14 -21.32 31.19
C VAL A 371 -0.48 -22.52 32.08
N GLY A 372 0.51 -23.35 32.45
CA GLY A 372 0.30 -24.45 33.39
C GLY A 372 1.53 -25.32 33.67
N THR A 373 2.34 -24.89 34.65
CA THR A 373 3.19 -25.69 35.56
C THR A 373 3.64 -27.10 35.16
N ALA A 374 4.94 -27.28 34.90
CA ALA A 374 5.62 -28.53 35.21
C ALA A 374 6.46 -28.33 36.49
N THR A 375 5.93 -28.85 37.60
CA THR A 375 6.59 -28.93 38.90
C THR A 375 7.84 -29.80 38.80
N ALA A 376 9.03 -29.20 38.87
CA ALA A 376 10.25 -29.95 39.15
C ALA A 376 10.30 -30.24 40.65
N THR A 377 9.91 -31.45 41.04
CA THR A 377 10.19 -32.00 42.36
C THR A 377 11.70 -32.10 42.55
N VAL A 378 12.18 -31.36 43.54
CA VAL A 378 13.54 -31.37 44.10
C VAL A 378 13.92 -32.80 44.53
N GLY A 379 15.10 -33.27 44.12
CA GLY A 379 15.68 -34.51 44.62
C GLY A 379 17.05 -34.81 44.00
N GLU A 380 18.04 -35.00 44.84
CA GLU A 380 19.47 -35.18 44.55
C GLU A 380 19.79 -36.28 43.51
N SER A 381 20.30 -35.88 42.35
CA SER A 381 21.12 -36.73 41.50
C SER A 381 22.11 -35.89 40.71
N ALA A 382 23.11 -35.37 41.44
CA ALA A 382 24.29 -34.81 40.82
C ALA A 382 25.08 -35.94 40.13
N ILE A 383 25.45 -35.71 38.86
CA ILE A 383 26.50 -36.42 38.09
C ILE A 383 26.09 -37.66 37.26
N SER A 384 24.89 -37.70 36.63
CA SER A 384 24.65 -38.69 35.55
C SER A 384 23.93 -38.19 34.29
N ALA A 385 23.69 -36.88 34.15
CA ALA A 385 22.88 -36.31 33.06
C ALA A 385 23.63 -35.64 31.88
N THR A 386 24.92 -35.89 31.68
CA THR A 386 25.71 -35.19 30.64
C THR A 386 25.81 -35.89 29.28
N ALA A 387 25.20 -37.07 29.08
CA ALA A 387 25.23 -37.76 27.79
C ALA A 387 23.98 -37.56 26.91
N SER A 388 22.81 -37.24 27.48
CA SER A 388 21.53 -37.23 26.74
C SER A 388 20.96 -35.84 26.41
N SER A 389 21.41 -34.77 27.08
CA SER A 389 20.89 -33.40 26.87
C SER A 389 21.69 -32.57 25.86
N GLY A 390 22.98 -32.85 25.67
CA GLY A 390 23.87 -32.08 24.80
C GLY A 390 23.68 -32.35 23.29
N ALA A 391 23.41 -33.61 22.92
CA ALA A 391 23.29 -34.01 21.51
C ALA A 391 22.07 -33.38 20.82
N GLY A 392 20.90 -33.43 21.47
CA GLY A 392 19.67 -32.82 20.95
C GLY A 392 19.76 -31.31 20.82
N TYR A 393 20.46 -30.65 21.76
CA TYR A 393 20.68 -29.21 21.71
C TYR A 393 21.55 -28.79 20.51
N ILE A 394 22.62 -29.53 20.23
CA ILE A 394 23.54 -29.24 19.11
C ILE A 394 22.88 -29.59 17.77
N GLN A 395 22.13 -30.68 17.71
CA GLN A 395 21.31 -31.02 16.54
C GLN A 395 20.28 -29.91 16.24
N ALA A 396 19.59 -29.38 17.26
CA ALA A 396 18.67 -28.26 17.09
C ALA A 396 19.37 -27.00 16.55
N LYS A 397 20.60 -26.70 16.97
CA LYS A 397 21.37 -25.57 16.44
C LYS A 397 21.82 -25.80 14.99
N PHE A 398 22.13 -27.04 14.61
CA PHE A 398 22.44 -27.36 13.21
C PHE A 398 21.21 -27.25 12.32
N HIS A 399 20.05 -27.72 12.77
CA HIS A 399 18.78 -27.49 12.07
C HIS A 399 18.48 -26.00 11.94
N ARG A 400 18.67 -25.22 13.01
CA ARG A 400 18.49 -23.76 12.97
C ARG A 400 19.42 -23.08 11.95
N LEU A 401 20.66 -23.54 11.79
CA LEU A 401 21.57 -23.04 10.75
C LEU A 401 21.03 -23.31 9.33
N GLN A 402 20.52 -24.54 9.10
CA GLN A 402 19.92 -24.91 7.83
C GLN A 402 18.65 -24.10 7.55
N GLU A 403 17.77 -23.96 8.54
CA GLU A 403 16.55 -23.15 8.48
C GLU A 403 16.88 -21.68 8.21
N ALA A 404 17.85 -21.09 8.92
CA ALA A 404 18.24 -19.69 8.73
C ALA A 404 18.81 -19.42 7.34
N PHE A 405 19.58 -20.37 6.79
CA PHE A 405 20.10 -20.27 5.42
C PHE A 405 18.97 -20.35 4.39
N SER A 406 18.11 -21.38 4.49
CA SER A 406 16.98 -21.58 3.58
C SER A 406 15.97 -20.43 3.68
N ALA A 407 15.73 -19.87 4.88
CA ALA A 407 14.87 -18.72 5.09
C ALA A 407 15.39 -17.46 4.39
N HIS A 408 16.70 -17.18 4.43
CA HIS A 408 17.28 -16.05 3.67
C HIS A 408 17.04 -16.19 2.17
N ARG A 409 17.19 -17.41 1.63
CA ARG A 409 17.00 -17.69 0.21
C ARG A 409 15.52 -17.62 -0.21
N ALA A 410 14.62 -18.16 0.61
CA ALA A 410 13.19 -18.03 0.40
C ALA A 410 12.72 -16.56 0.49
N GLN A 411 13.25 -15.79 1.44
CA GLN A 411 12.95 -14.35 1.57
C GLN A 411 13.44 -13.55 0.35
N TRP A 412 14.63 -13.86 -0.19
CA TRP A 412 15.11 -13.27 -1.44
C TRP A 412 14.10 -13.48 -2.57
N LEU A 413 13.60 -14.71 -2.74
CA LEU A 413 12.58 -15.00 -3.75
C LEU A 413 11.29 -14.22 -3.48
N ALA A 414 10.80 -14.22 -2.24
CA ALA A 414 9.58 -13.50 -1.88
C ALA A 414 9.66 -12.00 -2.20
N MET A 415 10.77 -11.33 -1.87
CA MET A 415 10.99 -9.92 -2.19
C MET A 415 11.05 -9.66 -3.70
N ARG A 416 11.67 -10.58 -4.46
CA ARG A 416 11.73 -10.47 -5.93
C ARG A 416 10.36 -10.65 -6.56
N LEU A 417 9.58 -11.63 -6.12
CA LEU A 417 8.22 -11.85 -6.59
C LEU A 417 7.33 -10.66 -6.24
N GLU A 418 7.41 -10.13 -5.02
CA GLU A 418 6.67 -8.93 -4.64
C GLU A 418 7.03 -7.74 -5.55
N THR A 419 8.32 -7.49 -5.76
CA THR A 419 8.78 -6.34 -6.55
C THR A 419 8.44 -6.47 -8.04
N GLU A 420 8.66 -7.64 -8.64
CA GLU A 420 8.52 -7.84 -10.09
C GLU A 420 7.10 -8.23 -10.54
N LEU A 421 6.31 -8.88 -9.68
CA LEU A 421 4.93 -9.28 -10.01
C LEU A 421 3.90 -8.29 -9.48
N LEU A 422 4.01 -7.90 -8.21
CA LEU A 422 3.02 -7.03 -7.56
C LEU A 422 3.43 -5.55 -7.69
N GLY A 423 4.72 -5.25 -7.69
CA GLY A 423 5.24 -3.89 -7.76
C GLY A 423 4.64 -2.99 -6.68
N SER A 424 4.06 -1.87 -7.10
CA SER A 424 3.35 -0.94 -6.21
C SER A 424 1.90 -1.35 -5.91
N LEU A 425 1.39 -2.48 -6.41
CA LEU A 425 -0.03 -2.84 -6.26
C LEU A 425 -0.43 -2.94 -4.79
N THR A 426 0.34 -3.69 -3.98
CA THR A 426 0.06 -3.88 -2.56
C THR A 426 0.08 -2.54 -1.81
N SER A 427 1.07 -1.69 -2.10
CA SER A 427 1.19 -0.38 -1.44
C SER A 427 0.11 0.60 -1.90
N GLU A 428 -0.28 0.59 -3.17
CA GLU A 428 -1.37 1.38 -3.72
C GLU A 428 -2.72 1.00 -3.11
N LEU A 429 -3.03 -0.30 -3.01
CA LEU A 429 -4.26 -0.79 -2.38
C LEU A 429 -4.31 -0.36 -0.91
N GLN A 430 -3.20 -0.52 -0.18
CA GLN A 430 -3.11 -0.10 1.22
C GLN A 430 -3.23 1.42 1.39
N THR A 431 -2.64 2.20 0.50
CA THR A 431 -2.72 3.67 0.53
C THR A 431 -4.16 4.12 0.26
N ALA A 432 -4.80 3.59 -0.78
CA ALA A 432 -6.19 3.90 -1.12
C ALA A 432 -7.18 3.46 -0.03
N ALA A 433 -6.93 2.32 0.63
CA ALA A 433 -7.73 1.82 1.75
C ALA A 433 -7.64 2.68 3.03
N ARG A 434 -6.63 3.56 3.12
CA ARG A 434 -6.38 4.44 4.26
C ARG A 434 -6.85 5.88 4.06
N VAL A 435 -7.30 6.25 2.85
CA VAL A 435 -7.75 7.62 2.54
C VAL A 435 -8.82 8.10 3.52
N THR A 436 -9.77 7.25 3.91
CA THR A 436 -10.84 7.63 4.87
C THR A 436 -10.35 7.83 6.30
N ARG A 437 -9.10 7.46 6.61
CA ARG A 437 -8.43 7.64 7.90
C ARG A 437 -7.39 8.75 7.86
N SER A 438 -7.30 9.49 6.75
CA SER A 438 -6.39 10.62 6.63
C SER A 438 -6.97 11.83 7.38
N SER A 439 -6.08 12.66 7.93
CA SER A 439 -6.47 13.90 8.61
C SER A 439 -7.33 14.80 7.72
N GLU A 440 -7.00 14.88 6.44
CA GLU A 440 -7.68 15.73 5.46
C GLU A 440 -9.12 15.25 5.24
N PHE A 441 -9.34 13.93 5.13
CA PHE A 441 -10.69 13.39 4.95
C PHE A 441 -11.55 13.60 6.19
N GLU A 442 -10.99 13.38 7.37
CA GLU A 442 -11.69 13.59 8.65
C GLU A 442 -12.02 15.07 8.87
N ASP A 443 -11.10 15.98 8.55
CA ASP A 443 -11.29 17.42 8.70
C ASP A 443 -12.37 17.94 7.75
N VAL A 444 -12.35 17.54 6.48
CA VAL A 444 -13.38 17.93 5.50
C VAL A 444 -14.74 17.39 5.91
N THR A 445 -14.81 16.14 6.38
CA THR A 445 -16.06 15.53 6.88
C THR A 445 -16.59 16.29 8.12
N ARG A 446 -15.70 16.65 9.05
CA ARG A 446 -16.06 17.42 10.26
C ARG A 446 -16.59 18.80 9.90
N LEU A 447 -15.90 19.52 9.01
CA LEU A 447 -16.31 20.86 8.57
C LEU A 447 -17.67 20.83 7.86
N LEU A 448 -17.90 19.83 7.02
CA LEU A 448 -19.19 19.62 6.36
C LEU A 448 -20.32 19.39 7.37
N GLN A 449 -20.09 18.56 8.39
CA GLN A 449 -21.08 18.32 9.45
C GLN A 449 -21.39 19.57 10.29
N ILE A 450 -20.37 20.37 10.61
CA ILE A 450 -20.56 21.65 11.31
C ILE A 450 -21.43 22.56 10.46
N TRP A 451 -21.13 22.65 9.17
CA TRP A 451 -21.81 23.56 8.29
C TRP A 451 -23.27 23.14 7.99
N GLN A 452 -23.54 21.85 7.82
CA GLN A 452 -24.90 21.32 7.69
C GLN A 452 -25.79 21.57 8.92
N LYS A 453 -25.20 21.81 10.10
CA LYS A 453 -25.96 22.21 11.31
C LYS A 453 -26.32 23.69 11.33
N HIS A 454 -25.64 24.51 10.54
CA HIS A 454 -25.81 25.96 10.50
C HIS A 454 -26.57 26.47 9.26
N LEU A 455 -26.75 25.60 8.26
CA LEU A 455 -27.80 25.72 7.24
C LEU A 455 -29.15 25.36 7.85
#